data_AF-A0A7S2BLQ4-F1
#
_entry.id   AF-A0A7S2BLQ4-F1
#
_cell.length_a   1.000
_cell.length_b   1.000
_cell.length_c   1.000
_cell.angle_alpha   90.00
_cell.angle_beta   90.00
_cell.angle_gamma   90.00
#
_symmetry.space_group_name_H-M   'P 1'
#
loop_
_entity.id
_entity.type
_entity.pdbx_description
1 polymer ?
#
loop_
_entity_poly.entity_id
_entity_poly.type
_entity_poly.pdbx_seq_one_letter_code
_entity_poly.pdbx_strand_id
1 'polypeptide(L)'
;PALELLWRNMPTGGAAFVPERALQAVNSTVVVGDQEDVADFQRAAYSIMIGGVTDTIVLVLIITAIGCCYKNNVTSRRRPFIDVKGTSYALKKDEFPFTTFSCCSNMTYFLFGWCCAPCRIGDTYHQAGLSSYWKMFAAYLLATYGAHLLTLCLSADSYIQLYFVLQTMLSESEIQDVPHLEEHRLRTALGSWASVFVMGIYACFMAMERRKLRKKLGGKKAKFCPDCICYFCCFCCTIIQDARTVDQAADVAVQCPWKLVSFRNLNPVGEPVTVSEEESESSSDNE
;
A
#
# COMPACT_ATOMS: atom_id res chain seq x y z
N PRO A 1 5.66 -34.71 13.68
CA PRO A 1 6.45 -35.95 13.49
C PRO A 1 7.76 -35.74 12.69
N ALA A 2 7.74 -35.11 11.52
CA ALA A 2 8.95 -34.88 10.71
C ALA A 2 9.85 -33.73 11.21
N LEU A 3 9.28 -32.72 11.88
CA LEU A 3 10.04 -31.59 12.47
C LEU A 3 10.72 -31.95 13.81
N GLU A 4 10.20 -32.91 14.56
CA GLU A 4 10.87 -33.41 15.78
C GLU A 4 12.12 -34.24 15.47
N LEU A 5 12.16 -34.92 14.32
CA LEU A 5 13.33 -35.69 13.88
C LEU A 5 14.49 -34.79 13.42
N LEU A 6 14.20 -33.56 12.99
CA LEU A 6 15.21 -32.57 12.62
C LEU A 6 15.82 -31.89 13.86
N TRP A 7 15.05 -31.74 14.94
CA TRP A 7 15.57 -31.15 16.18
C TRP A 7 16.41 -32.14 17.00
N ARG A 8 16.07 -33.44 16.98
CA ARG A 8 16.82 -34.50 17.69
C ARG A 8 18.16 -34.89 17.06
N ASN A 9 18.39 -34.55 15.79
CA ASN A 9 19.63 -34.87 15.07
C ASN A 9 20.58 -33.67 14.95
N MET A 10 20.28 -32.53 15.60
CA MET A 10 21.32 -31.52 15.78
C MET A 10 22.32 -32.04 16.82
N PRO A 11 23.63 -32.04 16.51
CA PRO A 11 24.65 -32.58 17.39
C PRO A 11 24.69 -31.75 18.68
N THR A 12 24.09 -32.27 19.75
CA THR A 12 24.24 -31.79 21.13
C THR A 12 25.55 -32.32 21.70
N GLY A 13 26.66 -32.01 21.02
CA GLY A 13 27.95 -32.66 21.26
C GLY A 13 29.11 -31.69 21.23
N GLY A 14 29.54 -31.28 22.42
CA GLY A 14 30.90 -30.85 22.70
C GLY A 14 31.15 -29.37 22.51
N ALA A 15 31.50 -28.69 23.59
CA ALA A 15 32.40 -27.56 23.52
C ALA A 15 33.66 -28.01 22.76
N ALA A 16 33.70 -27.78 21.45
CA ALA A 16 34.90 -27.95 20.68
C ALA A 16 35.93 -27.01 21.30
N PHE A 17 36.97 -27.60 21.89
CA PHE A 17 38.10 -26.89 22.47
C PHE A 17 38.69 -26.04 21.34
N VAL A 18 38.31 -24.77 21.27
CA VAL A 18 38.91 -23.81 20.35
C VAL A 18 40.37 -23.75 20.79
N PRO A 19 41.34 -24.18 19.96
CA PRO A 19 42.73 -24.19 20.37
C PRO A 19 43.11 -22.77 20.79
N GLU A 20 43.75 -22.64 21.94
CA GLU A 20 44.09 -21.35 22.58
C GLU A 20 44.85 -20.39 21.64
N ARG A 21 45.55 -20.95 20.65
CA ARG A 21 46.20 -20.20 19.56
C ARG A 21 45.22 -19.53 18.57
N ALA A 22 44.06 -20.13 18.30
CA ALA A 22 43.01 -19.52 17.50
C ALA A 22 42.32 -18.37 18.27
N LEU A 23 42.17 -18.50 19.59
CA LEU A 23 41.71 -17.42 20.47
C LEU A 23 42.71 -16.25 20.52
N GLN A 24 44.02 -16.54 20.57
CA GLN A 24 45.07 -15.50 20.50
C GLN A 24 45.18 -14.84 19.12
N ALA A 25 44.93 -15.58 18.04
CA ALA A 25 44.87 -15.00 16.69
C ALA A 25 43.67 -14.06 16.53
N VAL A 26 42.50 -14.40 17.10
CA VAL A 26 41.33 -13.52 17.09
C VAL A 26 41.57 -12.27 17.95
N ASN A 27 42.17 -12.41 19.14
CA ASN A 27 42.50 -11.25 20.00
C ASN A 27 43.53 -10.29 19.40
N SER A 28 44.37 -10.73 18.47
CA SER A 28 45.35 -9.86 17.79
C SER A 28 44.81 -9.22 16.51
N THR A 29 43.65 -9.66 16.02
CA THR A 29 43.03 -9.10 14.80
C THR A 29 41.90 -8.12 15.10
N VAL A 30 41.39 -8.08 16.34
CA VAL A 30 40.51 -7.00 16.80
C VAL A 30 41.37 -5.80 17.19
N VAL A 31 41.95 -5.16 16.18
CA VAL A 31 42.48 -3.80 16.32
C VAL A 31 41.26 -2.93 16.57
N VAL A 32 41.22 -2.27 17.74
CA VAL A 32 40.27 -1.21 18.05
C VAL A 32 40.29 -0.26 16.86
N GLY A 33 39.18 -0.21 16.11
CA GLY A 33 39.08 0.67 14.95
C GLY A 33 39.47 2.08 15.35
N ASP A 34 40.32 2.72 14.56
CA ASP A 34 40.78 4.07 14.83
C ASP A 34 39.55 5.00 14.97
N GLN A 35 39.69 6.10 15.70
CA GLN A 35 38.63 7.11 15.89
C GLN A 35 38.05 7.64 14.55
N GLU A 36 38.74 7.40 13.44
CA GLU A 36 38.29 7.66 12.07
C GLU A 36 37.12 6.74 11.63
N ASP A 37 37.14 5.45 11.98
CA ASP A 37 36.09 4.47 11.61
C ASP A 37 34.73 4.85 12.21
N VAL A 38 34.76 5.44 13.40
CA VAL A 38 33.62 6.00 14.13
C VAL A 38 32.94 7.11 13.34
N ALA A 39 33.72 8.09 12.90
CA ALA A 39 33.19 9.25 12.19
C ALA A 39 32.57 8.82 10.86
N ASP A 40 33.15 7.82 10.21
CA ASP A 40 32.65 7.28 8.94
C ASP A 40 31.35 6.50 9.09
N PHE A 41 31.21 5.70 10.16
CA PHE A 41 29.92 5.06 10.47
C PHE A 41 28.82 6.11 10.71
N GLN A 42 29.11 7.13 11.51
CA GLN A 42 28.16 8.21 11.79
C GLN A 42 27.77 8.96 10.51
N ARG A 43 28.74 9.28 9.64
CA ARG A 43 28.47 9.89 8.32
C ARG A 43 27.59 9.01 7.45
N ALA A 44 27.84 7.69 7.43
CA ALA A 44 27.03 6.75 6.67
C ALA A 44 25.57 6.74 7.15
N ALA A 45 25.34 6.67 8.47
CA ALA A 45 23.99 6.72 9.05
C ALA A 45 23.25 8.02 8.69
N TYR A 46 23.92 9.18 8.84
CA TYR A 46 23.34 10.46 8.43
C TYR A 46 23.05 10.53 6.94
N SER A 47 23.94 10.01 6.10
CA SER A 47 23.73 9.96 4.64
C SER A 47 22.50 9.13 4.28
N ILE A 48 22.27 7.99 4.93
CA ILE A 48 21.08 7.14 4.71
C ILE A 48 19.81 7.90 5.08
N MET A 49 19.79 8.57 6.24
CA MET A 49 18.62 9.32 6.70
C MET A 49 18.31 10.51 5.79
N ILE A 50 19.33 11.32 5.46
CA ILE A 50 19.19 12.46 4.56
C ILE A 50 18.72 12.00 3.19
N GLY A 51 19.27 10.90 2.67
CA GLY A 51 18.83 10.27 1.43
C GLY A 51 17.35 9.89 1.49
N GLY A 52 16.92 9.14 2.50
CA GLY A 52 15.53 8.70 2.65
C GLY A 52 14.53 9.85 2.78
N VAL A 53 14.89 10.92 3.50
CA VAL A 53 14.06 12.14 3.60
C VAL A 53 14.00 12.86 2.26
N THR A 54 15.14 13.03 1.59
CA THR A 54 15.23 13.69 0.28
C THR A 54 14.40 12.95 -0.76
N ASP A 55 14.54 11.63 -0.86
CA ASP A 55 13.77 10.78 -1.77
C ASP A 55 12.27 10.89 -1.51
N THR A 56 11.87 10.91 -0.23
CA THR A 56 10.45 11.09 0.15
C THR A 56 9.92 12.44 -0.31
N ILE A 57 10.67 13.52 -0.09
CA ILE A 57 10.29 14.88 -0.52
C ILE A 57 10.16 14.94 -2.04
N VAL A 58 11.17 14.46 -2.77
CA VAL A 58 11.17 14.44 -4.24
C VAL A 58 9.96 13.67 -4.77
N LEU A 59 9.66 12.51 -4.20
CA LEU A 59 8.53 11.69 -4.61
C LEU A 59 7.18 12.37 -4.33
N VAL A 60 7.01 13.03 -3.18
CA VAL A 60 5.82 13.82 -2.86
C VAL A 60 5.63 14.97 -3.84
N LEU A 61 6.71 15.66 -4.22
CA LEU A 61 6.66 16.74 -5.21
C LEU A 61 6.25 16.23 -6.59
N ILE A 62 6.86 15.13 -7.06
CA ILE A 62 6.52 14.49 -8.34
C ILE A 62 5.05 14.08 -8.36
N ILE A 63 4.57 13.39 -7.32
CA ILE A 63 3.19 12.93 -7.24
C ILE A 63 2.21 14.11 -7.17
N THR A 64 2.56 15.17 -6.46
CA THR A 64 1.75 16.39 -6.40
C THR A 64 1.65 17.05 -7.77
N ALA A 65 2.77 17.14 -8.51
CA ALA A 65 2.78 17.66 -9.87
C ALA A 65 1.91 16.82 -10.82
N ILE A 66 2.01 15.48 -10.75
CA ILE A 66 1.12 14.56 -11.46
C ILE A 66 -0.34 14.80 -11.04
N GLY A 67 -0.60 14.98 -9.75
CA GLY A 67 -1.92 15.27 -9.20
C GLY A 67 -2.54 16.55 -9.73
N CYS A 68 -1.77 17.63 -9.87
CA CYS A 68 -2.20 18.88 -10.50
C CYS A 68 -2.55 18.67 -11.97
N CYS A 69 -1.69 17.98 -12.71
CA CYS A 69 -1.90 17.68 -14.11
C CYS A 69 -3.12 16.79 -14.34
N TYR A 70 -3.27 15.75 -13.51
CA TYR A 70 -4.41 14.84 -13.53
C TYR A 70 -5.71 15.59 -13.27
N LYS A 71 -5.73 16.46 -12.25
CA LYS A 71 -6.92 17.25 -11.91
C LYS A 71 -7.36 18.10 -13.09
N ASN A 72 -6.44 18.81 -13.74
CA ASN A 72 -6.76 19.71 -14.84
C ASN A 72 -7.19 18.97 -16.13
N ASN A 73 -6.58 17.82 -16.42
CA ASN A 73 -6.83 17.08 -17.67
C ASN A 73 -7.96 16.05 -17.57
N VAL A 74 -8.18 15.48 -16.40
CA VAL A 74 -9.15 14.40 -16.19
C VAL A 74 -10.29 14.89 -15.30
N THR A 75 -10.01 15.16 -14.02
CA THR A 75 -11.05 15.42 -13.02
C THR A 75 -11.93 16.62 -13.38
N SER A 76 -11.33 17.76 -13.75
CA SER A 76 -12.05 18.97 -14.14
C SER A 76 -12.84 18.85 -15.44
N ARG A 77 -12.57 17.84 -16.27
CA ARG A 77 -13.27 17.60 -17.54
C ARG A 77 -14.40 16.58 -17.42
N ARG A 78 -14.56 15.94 -16.26
CA ARG A 78 -15.65 14.99 -16.04
C ARG A 78 -16.98 15.74 -15.94
N ARG A 79 -18.03 15.10 -16.43
CA ARG A 79 -19.41 15.55 -16.22
C ARG A 79 -19.82 15.24 -14.79
N PRO A 80 -20.73 16.02 -14.19
CA PRO A 80 -21.29 15.70 -12.87
C PRO A 80 -21.85 14.27 -12.83
N PHE A 81 -21.65 13.59 -11.71
CA PHE A 81 -22.15 12.23 -11.53
C PHE A 81 -23.67 12.21 -11.41
N ILE A 82 -24.30 11.38 -12.23
CA ILE A 82 -25.76 11.20 -12.29
C ILE A 82 -26.16 10.23 -11.19
N ASP A 83 -27.32 10.44 -10.55
CA ASP A 83 -27.85 9.47 -9.60
C ASP A 83 -28.22 8.18 -10.34
N VAL A 84 -27.52 7.09 -10.01
CA VAL A 84 -27.69 5.79 -10.67
C VAL A 84 -28.75 4.91 -10.02
N LYS A 85 -29.44 5.38 -8.97
CA LYS A 85 -30.51 4.61 -8.32
C LYS A 85 -31.60 4.25 -9.34
N GLY A 86 -31.92 2.96 -9.43
CA GLY A 86 -32.92 2.44 -10.37
C GLY A 86 -32.40 2.20 -11.78
N THR A 87 -31.15 2.54 -12.08
CA THR A 87 -30.52 2.23 -13.38
C THR A 87 -29.84 0.85 -13.35
N SER A 88 -29.45 0.34 -14.52
CA SER A 88 -28.66 -0.89 -14.65
C SER A 88 -27.27 -0.80 -13.99
N TYR A 89 -26.80 0.40 -13.67
CA TYR A 89 -25.52 0.66 -13.01
C TYR A 89 -25.61 0.69 -11.48
N ALA A 90 -26.81 0.59 -10.90
CA ALA A 90 -26.97 0.45 -9.45
C ALA A 90 -26.35 -0.88 -8.95
N LEU A 91 -25.84 -0.89 -7.72
CA LEU A 91 -25.27 -2.10 -7.12
C LEU A 91 -26.34 -3.19 -7.00
N LYS A 92 -26.12 -4.32 -7.70
CA LYS A 92 -26.94 -5.52 -7.54
C LYS A 92 -26.54 -6.22 -6.24
N LYS A 93 -27.50 -6.47 -5.35
CA LYS A 93 -27.29 -7.17 -4.05
C LYS A 93 -26.20 -6.55 -3.16
N ASP A 94 -26.00 -5.24 -3.23
CA ASP A 94 -24.97 -4.51 -2.47
C ASP A 94 -23.52 -4.87 -2.83
N GLU A 95 -23.29 -5.48 -4.00
CA GLU A 95 -21.98 -5.93 -4.45
C GLU A 95 -21.47 -5.11 -5.64
N PHE A 96 -20.17 -4.81 -5.63
CA PHE A 96 -19.52 -4.15 -6.73
C PHE A 96 -19.48 -5.09 -7.94
N PRO A 97 -19.69 -4.58 -9.17
CA PRO A 97 -19.71 -5.41 -10.38
C PRO A 97 -18.34 -6.04 -10.68
N PHE A 98 -17.26 -5.45 -10.17
CA PHE A 98 -15.89 -5.94 -10.33
C PHE A 98 -15.44 -6.65 -9.05
N THR A 99 -14.72 -7.77 -9.17
CA THR A 99 -14.07 -8.42 -8.03
C THR A 99 -12.82 -7.63 -7.61
N THR A 100 -12.38 -7.75 -6.35
CA THR A 100 -11.23 -7.00 -5.83
C THR A 100 -9.99 -7.19 -6.70
N PHE A 101 -9.65 -8.42 -7.11
CA PHE A 101 -8.47 -8.72 -7.92
C PHE A 101 -8.68 -8.61 -9.44
N SER A 102 -9.83 -8.12 -9.90
CA SER A 102 -10.07 -7.89 -11.34
C SER A 102 -9.16 -6.80 -11.94
N CYS A 103 -8.45 -6.04 -11.11
CA CYS A 103 -7.33 -5.17 -11.50
C CYS A 103 -6.25 -5.96 -12.28
N CYS A 104 -5.96 -7.20 -11.89
CA CYS A 104 -4.84 -7.98 -12.43
C CYS A 104 -5.09 -8.50 -13.84
N SER A 105 -6.34 -8.57 -14.30
CA SER A 105 -6.66 -8.96 -15.68
C SER A 105 -6.38 -7.87 -16.69
N ASN A 106 -6.10 -6.64 -16.25
CA ASN A 106 -5.71 -5.53 -17.11
C ASN A 106 -4.57 -4.74 -16.47
N MET A 107 -3.34 -5.03 -16.93
CA MET A 107 -2.11 -4.44 -16.40
C MET A 107 -2.13 -2.90 -16.39
N THR A 108 -2.82 -2.28 -17.35
CA THR A 108 -2.95 -0.81 -17.42
C THR A 108 -3.66 -0.27 -16.18
N TYR A 109 -4.77 -0.90 -15.78
CA TYR A 109 -5.48 -0.49 -14.57
C TYR A 109 -4.66 -0.79 -13.30
N PHE A 110 -3.96 -1.92 -13.26
CA PHE A 110 -3.11 -2.27 -12.13
C PHE A 110 -1.98 -1.24 -11.93
N LEU A 111 -1.21 -0.93 -12.98
CA LEU A 111 -0.15 0.07 -12.95
C LEU A 111 -0.68 1.46 -12.60
N PHE A 112 -1.87 1.81 -13.09
CA PHE A 112 -2.50 3.08 -12.74
C PHE A 112 -2.94 3.14 -11.27
N GLY A 113 -3.42 2.02 -10.72
CA GLY A 113 -3.75 1.88 -9.31
C GLY A 113 -2.52 1.91 -8.40
N TRP A 114 -1.35 1.51 -8.91
CA TRP A 114 -0.08 1.55 -8.18
C TRP A 114 0.59 2.92 -8.27
N CYS A 115 0.87 3.41 -9.48
CA CYS A 115 1.65 4.62 -9.72
C CYS A 115 0.84 5.91 -9.52
N CYS A 116 -0.49 5.85 -9.61
CA CYS A 116 -1.36 7.03 -9.55
C CYS A 116 -2.53 6.85 -8.57
N ALA A 117 -2.38 5.98 -7.57
CA ALA A 117 -3.34 5.80 -6.48
C ALA A 117 -3.94 7.12 -5.93
N PRO A 118 -3.15 8.14 -5.54
CA PRO A 118 -3.71 9.35 -4.94
C PRO A 118 -4.55 10.18 -5.92
N CYS A 119 -4.13 10.23 -7.19
CA CYS A 119 -4.91 10.88 -8.24
C CYS A 119 -6.23 10.14 -8.42
N ARG A 120 -6.17 8.81 -8.50
CA ARG A 120 -7.30 7.97 -8.82
C ARG A 120 -8.34 7.93 -7.70
N ILE A 121 -7.89 7.87 -6.45
CA ILE A 121 -8.79 7.94 -5.28
C ILE A 121 -9.43 9.33 -5.19
N GLY A 122 -8.65 10.41 -5.38
CA GLY A 122 -9.19 11.77 -5.41
C GLY A 122 -10.26 11.96 -6.47
N ASP A 123 -9.98 11.49 -7.68
CA ASP A 123 -10.89 11.57 -8.83
C ASP A 123 -12.18 10.80 -8.61
N THR A 124 -12.08 9.57 -8.11
CA THR A 124 -13.23 8.67 -7.89
C THR A 124 -14.23 9.27 -6.90
N TYR A 125 -13.74 9.74 -5.75
CA TYR A 125 -14.59 10.29 -4.69
C TYR A 125 -15.06 11.71 -4.99
N HIS A 126 -14.28 12.48 -5.75
CA HIS A 126 -14.73 13.76 -6.29
C HIS A 126 -15.84 13.58 -7.30
N GLN A 127 -15.65 12.66 -8.26
CA GLN A 127 -16.64 12.35 -9.27
C GLN A 127 -17.95 11.89 -8.63
N ALA A 128 -17.89 10.98 -7.65
CA ALA A 128 -19.09 10.53 -6.93
C ALA A 128 -19.78 11.62 -6.08
N GLY A 129 -19.18 12.81 -5.94
CA GLY A 129 -19.69 13.91 -5.14
C GLY A 129 -19.63 13.64 -3.63
N LEU A 130 -18.67 12.84 -3.17
CA LEU A 130 -18.55 12.42 -1.77
C LEU A 130 -17.50 13.22 -0.98
N SER A 131 -16.40 13.58 -1.64
CA SER A 131 -15.28 14.30 -1.03
C SER A 131 -14.58 15.17 -2.07
N SER A 132 -13.79 16.15 -1.64
CA SER A 132 -12.99 16.93 -2.59
C SER A 132 -11.78 16.13 -3.06
N TYR A 133 -11.36 16.35 -4.31
CA TYR A 133 -10.19 15.71 -4.90
C TYR A 133 -8.95 15.85 -4.00
N TRP A 134 -8.64 17.09 -3.59
CA TRP A 134 -7.45 17.39 -2.80
C TRP A 134 -7.50 16.81 -1.39
N LYS A 135 -8.68 16.68 -0.77
CA LYS A 135 -8.79 16.07 0.56
C LYS A 135 -8.39 14.59 0.52
N MET A 136 -8.93 13.84 -0.44
CA MET A 136 -8.61 12.42 -0.57
C MET A 136 -7.15 12.20 -1.01
N PHE A 137 -6.67 13.06 -1.91
CA PHE A 137 -5.28 13.09 -2.36
C PHE A 137 -4.31 13.34 -1.18
N ALA A 138 -4.56 14.38 -0.39
CA ALA A 138 -3.73 14.72 0.77
C ALA A 138 -3.80 13.65 1.87
N ALA A 139 -4.98 13.05 2.10
CA ALA A 139 -5.12 11.94 3.05
C ALA A 139 -4.25 10.74 2.66
N TYR A 140 -4.16 10.41 1.37
CA TYR A 140 -3.25 9.36 0.89
C TYR A 140 -1.78 9.73 1.13
N LEU A 141 -1.37 10.94 0.73
CA LEU A 141 0.03 11.39 0.89
C LEU A 141 0.45 11.37 2.36
N LEU A 142 -0.42 11.87 3.25
CA LEU A 142 -0.15 11.89 4.69
C LEU A 142 -0.06 10.47 5.26
N ALA A 143 -0.96 9.56 4.87
CA ALA A 143 -0.93 8.19 5.35
C ALA A 143 0.33 7.45 4.88
N THR A 144 0.67 7.52 3.59
CA THR A 144 1.79 6.74 3.03
C THR A 144 3.14 7.38 3.33
N TYR A 145 3.33 8.67 2.99
CA TYR A 145 4.62 9.33 3.17
C TYR A 145 4.83 9.84 4.58
N GLY A 146 3.76 10.21 5.30
CA GLY A 146 3.85 10.51 6.72
C GLY A 146 4.23 9.28 7.55
N ALA A 147 3.67 8.10 7.24
CA ALA A 147 4.10 6.85 7.88
C ALA A 147 5.57 6.50 7.55
N HIS A 148 6.00 6.70 6.31
CA HIS A 148 7.39 6.47 5.92
C HIS A 148 8.37 7.39 6.68
N LEU A 149 8.06 8.69 6.76
CA LEU A 149 8.86 9.64 7.54
C LEU A 149 8.87 9.29 9.03
N LEU A 150 7.73 8.88 9.58
CA LEU A 150 7.66 8.42 10.97
C LEU A 150 8.55 7.21 11.21
N THR A 151 8.53 6.21 10.31
CA THR A 151 9.43 5.05 10.40
C THR A 151 10.89 5.45 10.29
N LEU A 152 11.25 6.34 9.36
CA LEU A 152 12.61 6.86 9.24
C LEU A 152 13.06 7.54 10.54
N CYS A 153 12.24 8.44 11.10
CA CYS A 153 12.53 9.13 12.35
C CYS A 153 12.70 8.17 13.54
N LEU A 154 11.89 7.12 13.64
CA LEU A 154 12.00 6.12 14.72
C LEU A 154 13.21 5.18 14.53
N SER A 155 13.56 4.89 13.28
CA SER A 155 14.74 4.07 12.96
C SER A 155 16.06 4.82 13.16
N ALA A 156 16.08 6.14 12.93
CA ALA A 156 17.23 7.01 13.13
C ALA A 156 17.84 6.87 14.52
N ASP A 157 16.99 6.92 15.54
CA ASP A 157 17.39 6.77 16.94
C ASP A 157 17.94 5.37 17.22
N SER A 158 17.38 4.33 16.59
CA SER A 158 17.90 2.96 16.71
C SER A 158 19.32 2.82 16.15
N TYR A 159 19.62 3.47 15.01
CA TYR A 159 20.98 3.47 14.45
C TYR A 159 22.01 4.15 15.36
N ILE A 160 21.63 5.29 15.98
CA ILE A 160 22.50 6.01 16.92
C ILE A 160 22.75 5.17 18.17
N GLN A 161 21.73 4.50 18.70
CA GLN A 161 21.87 3.63 19.87
C GLN A 161 22.71 2.38 19.56
N LEU A 162 22.50 1.74 18.41
CA LEU A 162 23.31 0.59 17.98
C LEU A 162 24.78 0.96 17.87
N TYR A 163 25.06 2.16 17.36
CA TYR A 163 26.41 2.72 17.30
C TYR A 163 27.04 2.85 18.70
N PHE A 164 26.33 3.42 19.68
CA PHE A 164 26.84 3.52 21.05
C PHE A 164 27.11 2.14 21.66
N VAL A 165 26.23 1.16 21.44
CA VAL A 165 26.43 -0.20 21.94
C VAL A 165 27.67 -0.83 21.30
N LEU A 166 27.86 -0.69 19.98
CA LEU A 166 29.06 -1.19 19.29
C LEU A 166 30.35 -0.56 19.82
N GLN A 167 30.32 0.75 20.12
CA GLN A 167 31.45 1.44 20.74
C GLN A 167 31.79 0.85 22.12
N THR A 168 30.79 0.63 22.96
CA THR A 168 31.01 0.03 24.29
C THR A 168 31.56 -1.39 24.18
N MET A 169 31.03 -2.20 23.25
CA MET A 169 31.49 -3.57 23.00
C MET A 169 32.95 -3.64 22.54
N LEU A 170 33.39 -2.69 21.71
CA LEU A 170 34.77 -2.64 21.24
C LEU A 170 35.75 -2.14 22.33
N SER A 171 35.24 -1.44 23.35
CA SER A 171 36.07 -0.87 24.42
C SER A 171 36.34 -1.83 25.59
N GLU A 172 35.52 -2.86 25.80
CA GLU A 172 35.67 -3.80 26.92
C GLU A 172 35.74 -5.25 26.43
N SER A 173 36.84 -5.94 26.75
CA SER A 173 37.08 -7.34 26.35
C SER A 173 36.30 -8.38 27.18
N GLU A 174 35.41 -7.96 28.09
CA GLU A 174 34.63 -8.86 28.94
C GLU A 174 33.14 -8.81 28.54
N ILE A 175 32.79 -9.65 27.57
CA ILE A 175 31.42 -9.84 27.08
C ILE A 175 30.69 -10.77 28.06
N GLN A 176 29.94 -10.22 29.00
CA GLN A 176 28.95 -10.99 29.74
C GLN A 176 27.66 -10.18 29.90
N ASP A 177 26.66 -10.58 29.11
CA ASP A 177 25.27 -10.09 29.00
C ASP A 177 25.05 -8.62 28.60
N VAL A 178 24.59 -8.42 27.36
CA VAL A 178 24.26 -7.10 26.80
C VAL A 178 22.74 -6.93 26.69
N PRO A 179 22.05 -6.44 27.74
CA PRO A 179 20.60 -6.22 27.71
C PRO A 179 20.14 -5.21 26.64
N HIS A 180 21.06 -4.41 26.09
CA HIS A 180 20.75 -3.37 25.09
C HIS A 180 20.36 -3.89 23.70
N LEU A 181 20.68 -5.14 23.34
CA LEU A 181 20.35 -5.68 22.02
C LEU A 181 18.83 -5.94 21.87
N GLU A 182 18.15 -6.34 22.94
CA GLU A 182 16.69 -6.54 22.93
C GLU A 182 15.93 -5.21 22.79
N GLU A 183 16.43 -4.16 23.44
CA GLU A 183 15.84 -2.81 23.35
C GLU A 183 15.89 -2.27 21.91
N HIS A 184 17.01 -2.49 21.20
CA HIS A 184 17.13 -2.10 19.78
C HIS A 184 16.12 -2.84 18.87
N ARG A 185 15.93 -4.15 19.10
CA ARG A 185 14.92 -4.93 18.36
C ARG A 185 13.51 -4.44 18.64
N LEU A 186 13.21 -4.05 19.89
CA LEU A 186 11.92 -3.49 20.26
C LEU A 186 11.68 -2.14 19.55
N ARG A 187 12.67 -1.23 19.53
CA ARG A 187 12.53 0.09 18.89
C ARG A 187 12.33 0.00 17.37
N THR A 188 13.12 -0.84 16.69
CA THR A 188 12.94 -1.09 15.24
C THR A 188 11.59 -1.73 14.93
N ALA A 189 11.12 -2.65 15.78
CA ALA A 189 9.76 -3.18 15.69
C ALA A 189 8.70 -2.09 15.88
N LEU A 190 8.84 -1.21 16.87
CA LEU A 190 7.92 -0.10 17.14
C LEU A 190 7.77 0.82 15.91
N GLY A 191 8.86 1.14 15.22
CA GLY A 191 8.81 1.92 13.98
C GLY A 191 8.00 1.27 12.85
N SER A 192 8.10 -0.06 12.73
CA SER A 192 7.31 -0.84 11.76
C SER A 192 5.84 -0.93 12.17
N TRP A 193 5.56 -1.18 13.45
CA TRP A 193 4.20 -1.22 13.99
C TRP A 193 3.49 0.13 13.90
N ALA A 194 4.21 1.24 14.10
CA ALA A 194 3.66 2.59 13.94
C ALA A 194 3.17 2.82 12.50
N SER A 195 3.95 2.42 11.49
CA SER A 195 3.54 2.52 10.09
C SER A 195 2.31 1.67 9.78
N VAL A 196 2.30 0.41 10.25
CA VAL A 196 1.13 -0.49 10.13
C VAL A 196 -0.11 0.13 10.78
N PHE A 197 0.03 0.75 11.95
CA PHE A 197 -1.06 1.41 12.65
C PHE A 197 -1.61 2.61 11.88
N VAL A 198 -0.74 3.47 11.34
CA VAL A 198 -1.15 4.62 10.49
C VAL A 198 -1.90 4.12 9.24
N MET A 199 -1.39 3.08 8.58
CA MET A 199 -2.07 2.47 7.43
C MET A 199 -3.40 1.82 7.81
N GLY A 200 -3.53 1.24 9.01
CA GLY A 200 -4.78 0.72 9.55
C GLY A 200 -5.83 1.81 9.80
N ILE A 201 -5.42 2.97 10.33
CA ILE A 201 -6.30 4.14 10.48
C ILE A 201 -6.75 4.62 9.11
N TYR A 202 -5.84 4.72 8.15
CA TYR A 202 -6.17 5.14 6.80
C TYR A 202 -7.12 4.15 6.09
N ALA A 203 -6.91 2.84 6.27
CA ALA A 203 -7.82 1.81 5.76
C ALA A 203 -9.23 1.93 6.37
N CYS A 204 -9.33 2.20 7.68
CA CYS A 204 -10.61 2.48 8.33
C CYS A 204 -11.30 3.73 7.75
N PHE A 205 -10.54 4.82 7.54
CA PHE A 205 -11.03 6.03 6.89
C PHE A 205 -11.58 5.75 5.49
N MET A 206 -10.82 5.02 4.67
CA MET A 206 -11.23 4.66 3.32
C MET A 206 -12.43 3.71 3.29
N ALA A 207 -12.52 2.78 4.24
CA ALA A 207 -13.69 1.92 4.39
C ALA A 207 -14.95 2.75 4.70
N MET A 208 -14.86 3.81 5.52
CA MET A 208 -15.98 4.72 5.76
C MET A 208 -16.41 5.46 4.49
N GLU A 209 -15.46 5.98 3.70
CA GLU A 209 -15.76 6.66 2.44
C GLU A 209 -16.38 5.68 1.42
N ARG A 210 -15.86 4.46 1.31
CA ARG A 210 -16.42 3.41 0.44
C ARG A 210 -17.84 3.00 0.83
N ARG A 211 -18.20 3.03 2.13
CA ARG A 211 -19.60 2.85 2.56
C ARG A 211 -20.52 3.94 2.03
N LYS A 212 -20.05 5.19 1.99
CA LYS A 212 -20.81 6.30 1.39
C LYS A 212 -20.98 6.09 -0.11
N LEU A 213 -19.92 5.61 -0.78
CA LEU A 213 -19.97 5.25 -2.20
C LEU A 213 -20.98 4.14 -2.48
N ARG A 214 -20.99 3.06 -1.69
CA ARG A 214 -22.00 1.99 -1.83
C ARG A 214 -23.43 2.53 -1.72
N LYS A 215 -23.70 3.39 -0.72
CA LYS A 215 -25.01 4.03 -0.57
C LYS A 215 -25.36 4.93 -1.76
N LYS A 216 -24.39 5.67 -2.29
CA LYS A 216 -24.57 6.53 -3.48
C LYS A 216 -24.92 5.72 -4.72
N LEU A 217 -24.36 4.51 -4.84
CA LEU A 217 -24.63 3.56 -5.92
C LEU A 217 -25.88 2.67 -5.68
N GLY A 218 -26.71 3.01 -4.69
CA GLY A 218 -27.97 2.28 -4.41
C GLY A 218 -27.86 1.06 -3.49
N GLY A 219 -26.68 0.79 -2.91
CA GLY A 219 -26.49 -0.27 -1.94
C GLY A 219 -27.20 0.01 -0.60
N LYS A 220 -27.88 -1.01 -0.07
CA LYS A 220 -28.61 -0.99 1.22
C LYS A 220 -27.71 -1.35 2.39
N LYS A 221 -26.88 -2.40 2.26
CA LYS A 221 -26.00 -2.88 3.34
C LYS A 221 -24.58 -2.35 3.18
N ALA A 222 -24.02 -1.92 4.31
CA ALA A 222 -22.62 -1.50 4.37
C ALA A 222 -21.76 -2.62 4.99
N LYS A 223 -20.66 -2.98 4.35
CA LYS A 223 -19.75 -4.05 4.80
C LYS A 223 -18.42 -3.43 5.30
N PHE A 224 -18.40 -2.83 6.49
CA PHE A 224 -17.24 -2.09 7.00
C PHE A 224 -15.97 -2.92 7.14
N CYS A 225 -15.99 -4.01 7.90
CA CYS A 225 -14.81 -4.84 8.16
C CYS A 225 -14.15 -5.39 6.88
N PRO A 226 -14.87 -6.01 5.93
CA PRO A 226 -14.23 -6.50 4.72
C PRO A 226 -13.74 -5.36 3.82
N ASP A 227 -14.41 -4.20 3.78
CA ASP A 227 -13.90 -3.03 3.06
C ASP A 227 -12.58 -2.52 3.69
N CYS A 228 -12.47 -2.52 5.03
CA CYS A 228 -11.25 -2.16 5.75
C CYS A 228 -10.10 -3.14 5.45
N ILE A 229 -10.35 -4.46 5.54
CA ILE A 229 -9.35 -5.48 5.21
C ILE A 229 -8.90 -5.38 3.74
N CYS A 230 -9.82 -5.11 2.82
CA CYS A 230 -9.48 -4.91 1.40
C CYS A 230 -8.57 -3.68 1.20
N TYR A 231 -8.88 -2.56 1.84
CA TYR A 231 -8.03 -1.37 1.78
C TYR A 231 -6.66 -1.58 2.43
N PHE A 232 -6.59 -2.38 3.49
CA PHE A 232 -5.34 -2.67 4.19
C PHE A 232 -4.45 -3.66 3.40
N CYS A 233 -5.00 -4.77 2.93
CA CYS A 233 -4.22 -5.84 2.28
C CYS A 233 -4.07 -5.66 0.77
N CYS A 234 -5.01 -4.98 0.11
CA CYS A 234 -5.13 -4.93 -1.36
C CYS A 234 -5.52 -3.53 -1.83
N PHE A 235 -4.84 -2.52 -1.30
CA PHE A 235 -5.15 -1.11 -1.48
C PHE A 235 -5.33 -0.68 -2.96
N CYS A 236 -4.35 -0.97 -3.82
CA CYS A 236 -4.36 -0.55 -5.22
C CYS A 236 -5.56 -1.12 -5.99
N CYS A 237 -5.85 -2.40 -5.78
CA CYS A 237 -6.94 -3.11 -6.42
C CYS A 237 -8.31 -2.65 -5.92
N THR A 238 -8.42 -2.33 -4.63
CA THR A 238 -9.62 -1.75 -4.02
C THR A 238 -9.94 -0.37 -4.59
N ILE A 239 -8.94 0.50 -4.77
CA ILE A 239 -9.12 1.80 -5.46
C ILE A 239 -9.59 1.59 -6.89
N ILE A 240 -8.96 0.70 -7.64
CA ILE A 240 -9.30 0.48 -9.05
C ILE A 240 -10.70 -0.09 -9.21
N GLN A 241 -11.12 -0.98 -8.31
CA GLN A 241 -12.48 -1.48 -8.26
C GLN A 241 -13.48 -0.33 -8.07
N ASP A 242 -13.28 0.53 -7.07
CA ASP A 242 -14.13 1.70 -6.81
C ASP A 242 -14.16 2.62 -8.03
N ALA A 243 -12.99 2.89 -8.60
CA ALA A 243 -12.85 3.82 -9.70
C ALA A 243 -13.49 3.32 -10.99
N ARG A 244 -13.36 2.02 -11.31
CA ARG A 244 -14.04 1.39 -12.46
C ARG A 244 -15.55 1.40 -12.29
N THR A 245 -16.07 1.16 -11.09
CA THR A 245 -17.51 1.23 -10.85
C THR A 245 -18.05 2.64 -11.07
N VAL A 246 -17.35 3.67 -10.56
CA VAL A 246 -17.75 5.07 -10.77
C VAL A 246 -17.62 5.49 -12.24
N ASP A 247 -16.56 5.06 -12.91
CA ASP A 247 -16.33 5.32 -14.34
C ASP A 247 -17.44 4.70 -15.20
N GLN A 248 -17.78 3.43 -14.95
CA GLN A 248 -18.86 2.74 -15.67
C GLN A 248 -20.21 3.44 -15.46
N ALA A 249 -20.52 3.85 -14.23
CA ALA A 249 -21.72 4.62 -13.92
C ALA A 249 -21.75 6.00 -14.61
N ALA A 250 -20.60 6.57 -14.93
CA ALA A 250 -20.47 7.88 -15.57
C ALA A 250 -20.24 7.82 -17.10
N ASP A 251 -20.31 6.64 -17.73
CA ASP A 251 -20.07 6.42 -19.16
C ASP A 251 -18.70 6.95 -19.66
N VAL A 252 -17.69 6.92 -18.79
CA VAL A 252 -16.32 7.37 -19.08
C VAL A 252 -15.27 6.41 -18.56
N ALA A 253 -14.11 6.35 -19.23
CA ALA A 253 -12.96 5.58 -18.79
C ALA A 253 -11.70 6.45 -18.81
N VAL A 254 -10.79 6.19 -17.88
CA VAL A 254 -9.46 6.83 -17.84
C VAL A 254 -8.43 5.84 -18.38
N GLN A 255 -7.85 6.14 -19.55
CA GLN A 255 -6.81 5.30 -20.16
C GLN A 255 -5.43 5.58 -19.57
N CYS A 256 -5.14 6.85 -19.33
CA CYS A 256 -3.88 7.31 -18.73
C CYS A 256 -4.14 8.55 -17.87
N PRO A 257 -3.16 9.00 -17.05
CA PRO A 257 -3.32 10.18 -16.19
C PRO A 257 -3.69 11.47 -16.92
N TRP A 258 -3.64 11.48 -18.25
CA TRP A 258 -3.79 12.65 -19.10
C TRP A 258 -4.96 12.54 -20.09
N LYS A 259 -5.62 11.38 -20.18
CA LYS A 259 -6.60 11.10 -21.22
C LYS A 259 -7.86 10.46 -20.65
N LEU A 260 -8.92 11.27 -20.61
CA LEU A 260 -10.28 10.83 -20.37
C LEU A 260 -10.94 10.48 -21.72
N VAL A 261 -11.55 9.30 -21.80
CA VAL A 261 -12.28 8.84 -22.99
C VAL A 261 -13.70 8.43 -22.61
N SER A 262 -14.66 8.59 -23.52
CA SER A 262 -16.00 8.02 -23.32
C SER A 262 -16.00 6.53 -23.67
N PHE A 263 -16.75 5.70 -22.94
CA PHE A 263 -16.86 4.27 -23.27
C PHE A 263 -17.41 4.02 -24.68
N ARG A 264 -18.29 4.90 -25.18
CA ARG A 264 -18.80 4.84 -26.56
C ARG A 264 -17.70 4.85 -27.62
N ASN A 265 -16.56 5.48 -27.32
CA ASN A 265 -15.43 5.57 -28.25
C ASN A 265 -14.44 4.40 -28.09
N LEU A 266 -14.48 3.68 -26.96
CA LEU A 266 -13.58 2.55 -26.68
C LEU A 266 -14.08 1.24 -27.28
N ASN A 267 -15.40 1.12 -27.36
CA ASN A 267 -16.10 -0.04 -27.84
C ASN A 267 -16.99 0.40 -29.00
N PRO A 268 -16.46 0.54 -30.24
CA PRO A 268 -17.29 0.56 -31.42
C PRO A 268 -17.82 -0.86 -31.67
N VAL A 269 -18.46 -1.47 -30.67
CA VAL A 269 -19.36 -2.59 -30.93
C VAL A 269 -20.47 -1.95 -31.76
N GLY A 270 -20.69 -2.48 -32.97
CA GLY A 270 -21.77 -2.06 -33.84
C GLY A 270 -23.10 -2.01 -33.08
N GLU A 271 -24.07 -1.30 -33.66
CA GLU A 271 -25.42 -1.15 -33.08
C GLU A 271 -25.85 -2.42 -32.35
N PRO A 272 -26.40 -2.29 -31.12
CA PRO A 272 -26.81 -3.43 -30.34
C PRO A 272 -27.63 -4.34 -31.24
N VAL A 273 -27.14 -5.56 -31.47
CA VAL A 273 -27.87 -6.58 -32.20
C VAL A 273 -29.19 -6.71 -31.46
N THR A 274 -30.26 -6.21 -32.06
CA THR A 274 -31.61 -6.45 -31.57
C THR A 274 -31.78 -7.95 -31.65
N VAL A 275 -31.58 -8.63 -30.52
CA VAL A 275 -32.06 -9.99 -30.35
C VAL A 275 -33.57 -9.81 -30.42
N SER A 276 -34.14 -10.03 -31.61
CA SER A 276 -35.56 -10.23 -31.76
C SER A 276 -35.91 -11.33 -30.76
N GLU A 277 -36.70 -10.99 -29.76
CA GLU A 277 -37.41 -11.96 -28.94
C GLU A 277 -38.30 -12.75 -29.90
N GLU A 278 -37.75 -13.79 -30.52
CA GLU A 278 -38.57 -14.85 -31.07
C GLU A 278 -39.18 -15.54 -29.85
N GLU A 279 -40.45 -15.18 -29.60
CA GLU A 279 -41.38 -15.93 -28.77
C GLU A 279 -41.27 -17.42 -29.12
N SER A 280 -40.54 -18.18 -28.31
CA SER A 280 -40.75 -19.61 -28.23
C SER A 280 -42.03 -19.86 -27.41
N GLU A 281 -43.19 -19.57 -28.02
CA GLU A 281 -44.44 -20.27 -27.75
C GLU A 281 -44.21 -21.73 -28.19
N SER A 282 -43.58 -22.55 -27.35
CA SER A 282 -43.69 -23.99 -27.46
C SER A 282 -44.74 -24.45 -26.47
N SER A 283 -45.96 -24.53 -27.01
CA SER A 283 -47.03 -25.41 -26.58
C SER A 283 -46.50 -26.76 -26.05
N SER A 284 -46.91 -27.12 -24.84
CA SER A 284 -47.04 -28.53 -24.45
C SER A 284 -48.27 -28.67 -23.56
N ASP A 285 -49.43 -28.59 -24.20
CA ASP A 285 -50.54 -29.47 -23.88
C ASP A 285 -50.10 -30.91 -24.20
N ASN A 286 -50.06 -31.79 -23.21
CA ASN A 286 -50.56 -33.17 -23.30
C ASN A 286 -50.28 -33.96 -22.00
N GLU A 287 -51.38 -34.48 -21.44
CA GLU A 287 -51.60 -35.53 -20.42
C GLU A 287 -51.15 -35.31 -18.97
#